data_AF-A0A0F7FBS3-F1
#
_entry.id   AF-A0A0F7FBS3-F1
#
_cell.length_a   1.000
_cell.length_b   1.000
_cell.length_c   1.000
_cell.angle_alpha   90.00
_cell.angle_beta   90.00
_cell.angle_gamma   90.00
#
_symmetry.space_group_name_H-M   'P 1'
#
loop_
_entity.id
_entity.type
_entity.pdbx_description
1 polymer ?
#
loop_
_entity_poly.entity_id
_entity_poly.type
_entity_poly.pdbx_seq_one_letter_code
_entity_poly.pdbx_strand_id
1 'polypeptide(L)'
;MKTKIILFLLGLVILTSCAAHGNQQIRVRTPTEQELERFLSTEGVKALTVKNYKDHTIILGDHSVYTLSITADNEFQYVGSSWSGGPDRIVVTAVSHETPFIGVIIHRSDVLEQGNKMKITFEDGNSVEKIMHHEKAYIVDHPLGKRTNSSKAIVEVFNEKGEMIYRNN
;
A
#
# COMPACT_ATOMS: atom_id res chain seq x y z
N MET A 1 34.38 -72.49 -14.88
CA MET A 1 34.96 -71.41 -14.03
C MET A 1 35.58 -70.38 -14.96
N LYS A 2 35.27 -69.08 -15.00
CA LYS A 2 34.42 -68.19 -14.17
C LYS A 2 33.72 -67.22 -15.13
N THR A 3 32.41 -67.12 -15.02
CA THR A 3 31.57 -66.12 -15.68
C THR A 3 31.94 -64.72 -15.19
N LYS A 4 32.06 -63.73 -16.08
CA LYS A 4 32.10 -62.32 -15.71
C LYS A 4 30.84 -61.63 -16.22
N ILE A 5 29.91 -61.41 -15.29
CA ILE A 5 28.81 -60.47 -15.41
C ILE A 5 29.37 -59.10 -15.06
N ILE A 6 29.25 -58.10 -15.92
CA ILE A 6 29.35 -56.70 -15.52
C ILE A 6 28.19 -55.92 -16.15
N LEU A 7 27.53 -55.19 -15.26
CA LEU A 7 26.24 -54.51 -15.35
C LEU A 7 26.08 -53.48 -16.48
N PHE A 8 24.83 -53.43 -16.95
CA PHE A 8 24.13 -52.28 -17.53
C PHE A 8 24.22 -51.05 -16.60
N LEU A 9 24.51 -49.86 -17.15
CA LEU A 9 24.05 -48.61 -16.55
C LEU A 9 23.65 -47.62 -17.66
N LEU A 10 22.33 -47.57 -17.82
CA LEU A 10 21.53 -46.69 -18.65
C LEU A 10 21.73 -45.24 -18.20
N GLY A 11 22.60 -44.50 -18.87
CA GLY A 11 22.77 -43.06 -18.69
C GLY A 11 21.80 -42.28 -19.58
N LEU A 12 20.50 -42.35 -19.30
CA LEU A 12 19.48 -41.56 -19.97
C LEU A 12 19.56 -40.13 -19.39
N VAL A 13 20.44 -39.31 -19.97
CA VAL A 13 20.51 -37.86 -19.66
C VAL A 13 19.28 -37.22 -20.27
N ILE A 14 18.18 -37.20 -19.52
CA ILE A 14 17.05 -36.33 -19.81
C ILE A 14 17.55 -34.91 -19.54
N LEU A 15 17.95 -34.20 -20.59
CA LEU A 15 18.06 -32.74 -20.55
C LEU A 15 16.64 -32.20 -20.39
N THR A 16 16.12 -32.22 -19.16
CA THR A 16 15.00 -31.38 -18.79
C THR A 16 15.53 -29.95 -18.90
N SER A 17 15.24 -29.29 -20.01
CA SER A 17 15.30 -27.84 -20.06
C SER A 17 14.24 -27.35 -19.07
N CYS A 18 14.62 -27.19 -17.81
CA CYS A 18 13.96 -26.24 -16.95
C CYS A 18 14.12 -24.91 -17.68
N ALA A 19 13.09 -24.50 -18.41
CA ALA A 19 12.93 -23.13 -18.83
C ALA A 19 13.00 -22.34 -17.54
N ALA A 20 14.18 -21.79 -17.25
CA ALA A 20 14.36 -20.78 -16.26
C ALA A 20 13.39 -19.68 -16.69
N HIS A 21 12.23 -19.62 -16.04
CA HIS A 21 11.45 -18.41 -15.90
C HIS A 21 12.36 -17.45 -15.13
N GLY A 22 13.38 -16.95 -15.84
CA GLY A 22 14.26 -15.92 -15.39
C GLY A 22 13.40 -14.70 -15.27
N ASN A 23 12.88 -14.51 -14.06
CA ASN A 23 12.43 -13.27 -13.45
C ASN A 23 12.56 -12.08 -14.41
N GLN A 24 11.62 -11.94 -15.35
CA GLN A 24 11.48 -10.70 -16.09
C GLN A 24 11.06 -9.71 -15.02
N GLN A 25 11.99 -8.88 -14.59
CA GLN A 25 11.74 -7.79 -13.68
C GLN A 25 10.67 -6.93 -14.36
N ILE A 26 9.40 -7.13 -13.99
CA ILE A 26 8.27 -6.41 -14.58
C ILE A 26 8.56 -4.94 -14.34
N ARG A 27 8.91 -4.23 -15.41
CA ARG A 27 9.16 -2.79 -15.34
C ARG A 27 7.80 -2.13 -15.21
N VAL A 28 7.55 -1.54 -14.04
CA VAL A 28 6.35 -0.77 -13.76
C VAL A 28 6.70 0.72 -13.68
N ARG A 29 5.71 1.57 -13.97
CA ARG A 29 5.80 3.02 -13.86
C ARG A 29 4.57 3.59 -13.16
N THR A 30 4.73 4.80 -12.64
CA THR A 30 3.61 5.61 -12.18
C THR A 30 2.66 5.93 -13.34
N PRO A 31 1.33 5.84 -13.15
CA PRO A 31 0.35 6.26 -14.14
C PRO A 31 0.48 7.76 -14.47
N THR A 32 0.18 8.11 -15.71
CA THR A 32 -0.10 9.50 -16.10
C THR A 32 -1.43 9.96 -15.48
N GLU A 33 -1.68 11.28 -15.48
CA GLU A 33 -2.94 11.84 -14.98
C GLU A 33 -4.16 11.27 -15.71
N GLN A 34 -4.11 11.16 -17.04
CA GLN A 34 -5.20 10.58 -17.84
C GLN A 34 -5.45 9.10 -17.52
N GLU A 35 -4.38 8.31 -17.30
CA GLU A 35 -4.50 6.90 -16.91
C GLU A 35 -5.08 6.76 -15.50
N LEU A 36 -4.69 7.64 -14.57
CA LEU A 36 -5.24 7.68 -13.23
C LEU A 36 -6.74 8.05 -13.26
N GLU A 37 -7.14 9.09 -14.00
CA GLU A 37 -8.54 9.46 -14.15
C GLU A 37 -9.38 8.32 -14.76
N ARG A 38 -8.84 7.66 -15.79
CA ARG A 38 -9.48 6.49 -16.39
C ARG A 38 -9.66 5.36 -15.38
N PHE A 39 -8.65 5.07 -14.57
CA PHE A 39 -8.75 4.08 -13.50
C PHE A 39 -9.82 4.46 -12.46
N LEU A 40 -9.78 5.69 -11.94
CA LEU A 40 -10.74 6.17 -10.95
C LEU A 40 -12.18 6.10 -11.47
N SER A 41 -12.41 6.47 -12.73
CA SER A 41 -13.73 6.37 -13.36
C SER A 41 -14.17 4.93 -13.57
N THR A 42 -13.27 4.02 -13.96
CA THR A 42 -13.59 2.61 -14.23
C THR A 42 -13.93 1.87 -12.94
N GLU A 43 -13.16 2.10 -11.89
CA GLU A 43 -13.36 1.47 -10.57
C GLU A 43 -14.42 2.20 -9.72
N GLY A 44 -14.97 3.33 -10.19
CA GLY A 44 -15.95 4.12 -9.45
C GLY A 44 -15.39 4.74 -8.17
N VAL A 45 -14.09 5.03 -8.13
CA VAL A 45 -13.37 5.52 -6.95
C VAL A 45 -13.33 7.04 -6.96
N LYS A 46 -13.89 7.66 -5.91
CA LYS A 46 -13.66 9.07 -5.61
C LYS A 46 -12.41 9.21 -4.73
N ALA A 47 -11.30 9.61 -5.33
CA ALA A 47 -10.06 9.84 -4.59
C ALA A 47 -10.20 11.04 -3.62
N LEU A 48 -9.79 10.82 -2.38
CA LEU A 48 -9.63 11.85 -1.35
C LEU A 48 -8.21 12.41 -1.34
N THR A 49 -7.21 11.54 -1.52
CA THR A 49 -5.82 11.96 -1.70
C THR A 49 -5.07 10.95 -2.57
N VAL A 50 -4.05 11.43 -3.26
CA VAL A 50 -3.22 10.66 -4.17
C VAL A 50 -1.77 11.02 -3.93
N LYS A 51 -0.89 10.01 -3.91
CA LYS A 51 0.55 10.21 -3.80
C LYS A 51 1.30 9.41 -4.85
N ASN A 52 2.02 10.12 -5.70
CA ASN A 52 2.83 9.54 -6.75
C ASN A 52 4.23 9.22 -6.23
N TYR A 53 4.69 8.01 -6.52
CA TYR A 53 6.07 7.57 -6.36
C TYR A 53 6.70 7.46 -7.74
N LYS A 54 7.89 6.86 -7.83
CA LYS A 54 8.61 6.70 -9.10
C LYS A 54 7.96 5.66 -10.02
N ASP A 55 7.40 4.63 -9.43
CA ASP A 55 7.00 3.39 -10.09
C ASP A 55 5.52 3.01 -9.83
N HIS A 56 4.83 3.75 -8.98
CA HIS A 56 3.43 3.55 -8.65
C HIS A 56 2.80 4.82 -8.06
N THR A 57 1.49 4.77 -7.87
CA THR A 57 0.66 5.77 -7.20
C THR A 57 -0.14 5.10 -6.09
N ILE A 58 -0.20 5.73 -4.91
CA ILE A 58 -1.14 5.36 -3.86
C ILE A 58 -2.36 6.26 -3.95
N ILE A 59 -3.55 5.66 -3.86
CA ILE A 59 -4.84 6.34 -3.94
C ILE A 59 -5.60 5.99 -2.67
N LEU A 60 -5.97 7.00 -1.86
CA LEU A 60 -6.99 6.84 -0.82
C LEU A 60 -8.30 7.38 -1.36
N GLY A 61 -9.28 6.50 -1.51
CA GLY A 61 -10.67 6.86 -1.72
C GLY A 61 -11.43 6.90 -0.40
N ASP A 62 -12.69 7.33 -0.44
CA ASP A 62 -13.56 7.43 0.74
C ASP A 62 -13.76 6.08 1.45
N HIS A 63 -13.75 4.97 0.68
CA HIS A 63 -14.01 3.62 1.18
C HIS A 63 -13.02 2.58 0.64
N SER A 64 -11.86 3.05 0.15
CA SER A 64 -10.93 2.20 -0.57
C SER A 64 -9.51 2.73 -0.51
N VAL A 65 -8.55 1.83 -0.67
CA VAL A 65 -7.13 2.16 -0.88
C VAL A 65 -6.58 1.33 -2.02
N TYR A 66 -5.78 1.94 -2.89
CA TYR A 66 -5.13 1.26 -4.01
C TYR A 66 -3.66 1.65 -4.13
N THR A 67 -2.83 0.67 -4.50
CA THR A 67 -1.53 0.87 -5.14
C THR A 67 -1.74 0.61 -6.62
N LEU A 68 -1.54 1.62 -7.46
CA LEU A 68 -1.73 1.56 -8.91
C LEU A 68 -0.40 1.79 -9.62
N SER A 69 -0.10 0.96 -10.61
CA SER A 69 1.04 1.10 -11.49
C SER A 69 0.66 0.72 -12.92
N ILE A 70 1.49 1.11 -13.88
CA ILE A 70 1.35 0.72 -15.28
C ILE A 70 2.49 -0.22 -15.64
N THR A 71 2.14 -1.38 -16.21
CA THR A 71 3.12 -2.36 -16.68
C THR A 71 3.81 -1.89 -17.96
N ALA A 72 4.88 -2.59 -18.37
CA ALA A 72 5.56 -2.34 -19.64
C ALA A 72 4.63 -2.44 -20.87
N ASP A 73 3.55 -3.23 -20.76
CA ASP A 73 2.56 -3.43 -21.82
C ASP A 73 1.44 -2.37 -21.78
N ASN A 74 1.59 -1.31 -20.98
CA ASN A 74 0.61 -0.24 -20.75
C ASN A 74 -0.72 -0.69 -20.13
N GLU A 75 -0.69 -1.80 -19.38
CA GLU A 75 -1.84 -2.30 -18.63
C GLU A 75 -1.82 -1.82 -17.18
N PHE A 76 -3.01 -1.71 -16.58
CA PHE A 76 -3.14 -1.43 -15.16
C PHE A 76 -2.68 -2.64 -14.33
N GLN A 77 -1.77 -2.41 -13.40
CA GLN A 77 -1.44 -3.35 -12.34
C GLN A 77 -1.73 -2.70 -11.00
N TYR A 78 -2.67 -3.26 -10.25
CA TYR A 78 -3.06 -2.71 -8.96
C TYR A 78 -3.35 -3.76 -7.90
N VAL A 79 -3.16 -3.36 -6.65
CA VAL A 79 -3.64 -4.05 -5.46
C VAL A 79 -4.44 -3.04 -4.66
N GLY A 80 -5.60 -3.45 -4.15
CA GLY A 80 -6.41 -2.56 -3.33
C GLY A 80 -7.25 -3.31 -2.33
N SER A 81 -7.81 -2.54 -1.40
CA SER A 81 -8.78 -3.01 -0.43
C SER A 81 -9.92 -2.00 -0.36
N SER A 82 -11.12 -2.49 -0.13
CA SER A 82 -12.31 -1.67 0.12
C SER A 82 -12.99 -2.12 1.39
N TRP A 83 -13.70 -1.21 2.03
CA TRP A 83 -14.37 -1.48 3.28
C TRP A 83 -15.71 -0.75 3.36
N SER A 84 -16.65 -1.34 4.08
CA SER A 84 -17.90 -0.68 4.45
C SER A 84 -17.74 0.05 5.78
N GLY A 85 -18.58 1.05 6.02
CA GLY A 85 -18.84 1.57 7.37
C GLY A 85 -19.32 3.01 7.38
N GLY A 86 -19.64 3.48 8.58
CA GLY A 86 -20.37 4.73 8.78
C GLY A 86 -19.53 6.00 8.72
N PRO A 87 -20.19 7.16 8.68
CA PRO A 87 -19.56 8.48 8.58
C PRO A 87 -18.80 8.90 9.86
N ASP A 88 -19.02 8.24 10.99
CA ASP A 88 -18.48 8.68 12.29
C ASP A 88 -17.24 7.87 12.70
N ARG A 89 -16.26 7.77 11.79
CA ARG A 89 -14.99 7.07 12.07
C ARG A 89 -13.76 7.76 11.48
N ILE A 90 -12.62 7.35 12.00
CA ILE A 90 -11.32 7.56 11.36
C ILE A 90 -10.82 6.18 10.96
N VAL A 91 -10.43 6.04 9.69
CA VAL A 91 -9.92 4.80 9.11
C VAL A 91 -8.41 4.89 9.04
N VAL A 92 -7.73 3.89 9.60
CA VAL A 92 -6.28 3.70 9.49
C VAL A 92 -6.05 2.47 8.63
N THR A 93 -5.38 2.63 7.49
CA THR A 93 -5.30 1.61 6.45
C THR A 93 -3.95 1.56 5.76
N ALA A 94 -3.70 0.47 5.05
CA ALA A 94 -2.61 0.28 4.11
C ALA A 94 -3.09 -0.73 3.04
N VAL A 95 -2.50 -0.73 1.84
CA VAL A 95 -2.86 -1.71 0.79
C VAL A 95 -2.53 -3.13 1.24
N SER A 96 -1.45 -3.28 2.00
CA SER A 96 -1.10 -4.48 2.76
C SER A 96 -0.37 -4.11 4.05
N HIS A 97 -0.26 -5.07 4.97
CA HIS A 97 0.55 -4.96 6.19
C HIS A 97 2.06 -4.80 5.88
N GLU A 98 2.46 -4.76 4.60
CA GLU A 98 3.85 -4.72 4.14
C GLU A 98 4.16 -3.49 3.28
N THR A 99 3.24 -2.55 3.14
CA THR A 99 3.48 -1.30 2.40
C THR A 99 4.22 -0.30 3.29
N PRO A 100 5.13 0.56 2.75
CA PRO A 100 5.89 1.49 3.57
C PRO A 100 5.12 2.80 3.88
N PHE A 101 3.81 2.72 4.10
CA PHE A 101 2.96 3.88 4.38
C PHE A 101 1.73 3.50 5.22
N ILE A 102 1.23 4.47 5.99
CA ILE A 102 -0.09 4.45 6.63
C ILE A 102 -0.99 5.48 5.95
N GLY A 103 -2.15 5.02 5.48
CA GLY A 103 -3.25 5.85 5.04
C GLY A 103 -4.16 6.18 6.21
N VAL A 104 -4.53 7.44 6.37
CA VAL A 104 -5.51 7.89 7.36
C VAL A 104 -6.63 8.61 6.64
N ILE A 105 -7.89 8.23 6.89
CA ILE A 105 -9.08 8.92 6.37
C ILE A 105 -9.94 9.33 7.56
N ILE A 106 -10.32 10.59 7.61
CA ILE A 106 -11.03 11.22 8.72
C ILE A 106 -12.43 11.59 8.24
N HIS A 107 -13.44 10.81 8.64
CA HIS A 107 -14.84 11.12 8.32
C HIS A 107 -15.53 11.93 9.42
N ARG A 108 -15.03 11.83 10.66
CA ARG A 108 -15.53 12.58 11.82
C ARG A 108 -15.34 14.09 11.65
N SER A 109 -16.46 14.83 11.55
CA SER A 109 -16.46 16.29 11.36
C SER A 109 -15.83 17.02 12.54
N ASP A 110 -16.07 16.58 13.78
CA ASP A 110 -15.51 17.21 14.98
C ASP A 110 -13.98 17.14 15.00
N VAL A 111 -13.40 16.03 14.54
CA VAL A 111 -11.93 15.89 14.44
C VAL A 111 -11.38 16.69 13.25
N LEU A 112 -12.11 16.80 12.14
CA LEU A 112 -11.70 17.65 11.01
C LEU A 112 -11.72 19.13 11.35
N GLU A 113 -12.73 19.59 12.09
CA GLU A 113 -12.92 21.00 12.43
C GLU A 113 -11.96 21.47 13.53
N GLN A 114 -11.64 20.60 14.50
CA GLN A 114 -10.79 20.96 15.64
C GLN A 114 -9.33 20.51 15.47
N GLY A 115 -9.08 19.53 14.59
CA GLY A 115 -7.77 18.92 14.41
C GLY A 115 -6.79 19.87 13.73
N ASN A 116 -5.68 20.14 14.40
CA ASN A 116 -4.60 20.97 13.89
C ASN A 116 -3.33 20.16 13.59
N LYS A 117 -3.08 19.08 14.34
CA LYS A 117 -1.91 18.23 14.15
C LYS A 117 -2.27 16.76 14.32
N MET A 118 -1.75 15.92 13.44
CA MET A 118 -1.82 14.46 13.54
C MET A 118 -0.43 13.89 13.78
N LYS A 119 -0.31 12.97 14.73
CA LYS A 119 0.89 12.16 14.95
C LYS A 119 0.57 10.72 14.64
N ILE A 120 1.40 10.09 13.81
CA ILE A 120 1.30 8.67 13.48
C ILE A 120 2.53 7.99 14.03
N THR A 121 2.33 7.04 14.93
CA THR A 121 3.39 6.19 15.48
C THR A 121 3.28 4.80 14.87
N PHE A 122 4.35 4.36 14.23
CA PHE A 122 4.45 3.04 13.61
C PHE A 122 4.76 1.96 14.65
N GLU A 123 4.58 0.68 14.27
CA GLU A 123 4.84 -0.47 15.15
C GLU A 123 6.25 -0.47 15.77
N ASP A 124 7.26 0.03 15.04
CA ASP A 124 8.63 0.07 15.51
C ASP A 124 8.96 1.30 16.39
N GLY A 125 7.95 2.08 16.75
CA GLY A 125 8.06 3.27 17.61
C GLY A 125 8.47 4.54 16.89
N ASN A 126 8.85 4.50 15.61
CA ASN A 126 9.05 5.72 14.84
C ASN A 126 7.73 6.50 14.73
N SER A 127 7.82 7.82 14.63
CA SER A 127 6.63 8.65 14.45
C SER A 127 6.85 9.76 13.43
N VAL A 128 5.75 10.16 12.79
CA VAL A 128 5.69 11.27 11.85
C VAL A 128 4.55 12.18 12.29
N GLU A 129 4.82 13.48 12.34
CA GLU A 129 3.81 14.51 12.57
C GLU A 129 3.39 15.17 11.25
N LYS A 130 2.11 15.49 11.15
CA LYS A 130 1.49 16.20 10.03
C LYS A 130 0.62 17.33 10.57
N ILE A 131 0.77 18.52 10.00
CA ILE A 131 -0.20 19.60 10.20
C ILE A 131 -1.46 19.22 9.42
N MET A 132 -2.61 19.31 10.08
CA MET A 132 -3.90 19.00 9.48
C MET A 132 -4.47 20.28 8.87
N HIS A 133 -4.47 20.37 7.54
CA HIS A 133 -5.02 21.52 6.81
C HIS A 133 -6.51 21.34 6.51
N HIS A 134 -7.28 20.81 7.47
CA HIS A 134 -8.67 20.35 7.27
C HIS A 134 -8.84 19.30 6.15
N GLU A 135 -7.74 18.65 5.72
CA GLU A 135 -7.80 17.58 4.73
C GLU A 135 -8.40 16.31 5.33
N LYS A 136 -9.19 15.60 4.52
CA LYS A 136 -9.89 14.37 4.95
C LYS A 136 -9.02 13.14 4.89
N ALA A 137 -7.92 13.14 4.15
CA ALA A 137 -7.12 11.94 3.95
C ALA A 137 -5.63 12.25 3.81
N TYR A 138 -4.81 11.37 4.37
CA TYR A 138 -3.36 11.54 4.42
C TYR A 138 -2.67 10.21 4.10
N ILE A 139 -1.64 10.26 3.24
CA ILE A 139 -0.73 9.14 2.99
C ILE A 139 0.62 9.48 3.64
N VAL A 140 0.98 8.73 4.68
CA VAL A 140 2.17 8.99 5.50
C VAL A 140 3.15 7.85 5.40
N ASP A 141 4.31 8.10 4.78
CA ASP A 141 5.36 7.10 4.62
C ASP A 141 6.01 6.77 5.96
N HIS A 142 6.45 5.53 6.10
CA HIS A 142 7.39 5.17 7.14
C HIS A 142 8.71 5.92 6.92
N PRO A 143 9.27 6.60 7.95
CA PRO A 143 10.45 7.46 7.77
C PRO A 143 11.69 6.69 7.29
N LEU A 144 11.78 5.40 7.62
CA LEU A 144 12.85 4.51 7.19
C LEU A 144 12.47 3.59 6.02
N GLY A 145 11.32 3.79 5.38
CA GLY A 145 10.84 2.95 4.27
C GLY A 145 10.57 1.49 4.64
N LYS A 146 10.40 1.19 5.94
CA LYS A 146 10.06 -0.16 6.41
C LYS A 146 8.59 -0.46 6.15
N ARG A 147 8.30 -1.75 6.04
CA ARG A 147 6.94 -2.32 6.02
C ARG A 147 6.14 -1.83 7.23
N THR A 148 4.87 -1.46 7.02
CA THR A 148 3.99 -0.95 8.07
C THR A 148 2.75 -1.80 8.26
N ASN A 149 2.36 -2.01 9.53
CA ASN A 149 1.14 -2.69 9.89
C ASN A 149 0.10 -1.67 10.41
N SER A 150 -0.98 -1.45 9.64
CA SER A 150 -2.04 -0.51 10.01
C SER A 150 -2.77 -0.89 11.30
N SER A 151 -2.87 -2.18 11.63
CA SER A 151 -3.53 -2.62 12.87
C SER A 151 -2.71 -2.35 14.13
N LYS A 152 -1.44 -1.96 13.97
CA LYS A 152 -0.52 -1.63 15.07
C LYS A 152 -0.08 -0.16 15.04
N ALA A 153 -0.48 0.58 14.02
CA ALA A 153 -0.20 2.01 13.92
C ALA A 153 -1.11 2.77 14.88
N ILE A 154 -0.53 3.71 15.63
CA ILE A 154 -1.27 4.60 16.52
C ILE A 154 -1.37 5.96 15.83
N VAL A 155 -2.58 6.45 15.69
CA VAL A 155 -2.93 7.75 15.13
C VAL A 155 -3.53 8.60 16.24
N GLU A 156 -2.87 9.70 16.55
CA GLU A 156 -3.27 10.67 17.57
C GLU A 156 -3.53 12.02 16.87
N VAL A 157 -4.65 12.67 17.17
CA VAL A 157 -4.97 14.02 16.66
C VAL A 157 -5.06 14.99 17.82
N PHE A 158 -4.47 16.17 17.61
CA PHE A 158 -4.38 17.25 18.57
C PHE A 158 -5.00 18.53 18.01
N ASN A 159 -5.67 19.29 18.87
CA ASN A 159 -6.19 20.61 18.52
C ASN A 159 -5.11 21.70 18.58
N GLU A 160 -5.48 22.96 18.28
CA GLU A 160 -4.56 24.11 18.31
C GLU A 160 -3.93 24.37 19.69
N LYS A 161 -4.59 23.96 20.77
CA LYS A 161 -4.08 24.07 22.14
C LYS A 161 -3.10 22.96 22.51
N GLY A 162 -2.91 21.97 21.62
CA GLY A 162 -2.10 20.78 21.86
C GLY A 162 -2.81 19.70 22.67
N GLU A 163 -4.12 19.79 22.87
CA GLU A 163 -4.91 18.77 23.56
C GLU A 163 -5.24 17.64 22.58
N MET A 164 -5.09 16.39 23.03
CA MET A 164 -5.46 15.22 22.22
C MET A 164 -6.98 15.10 22.15
N ILE A 165 -7.53 15.17 20.94
CA ILE A 165 -8.98 15.07 20.67
C ILE A 165 -9.38 13.72 20.08
N TYR A 166 -8.41 12.94 19.60
CA TYR A 166 -8.64 11.60 19.09
C TYR A 166 -7.40 10.73 19.24
N ARG A 167 -7.63 9.44 19.49
CA ARG A 167 -6.64 8.37 19.36
C ARG A 167 -7.36 7.10 18.88
N ASN A 168 -6.79 6.37 17.92
CA ASN A 168 -7.32 5.05 17.58
C ASN A 168 -6.93 4.01 18.66
N ASN A 169 -7.81 3.04 18.88
CA ASN A 169 -7.57 1.92 19.80
C ASN A 169 -6.80 0.79 19.11
#